data_AF-A0A2U2RL25-F1
#
_entry.id   AF-A0A2U2RL25-F1
#
_cell.length_a   1.000
_cell.length_b   1.000
_cell.length_c   1.000
_cell.angle_alpha   90.00
_cell.angle_beta   90.00
_cell.angle_gamma   90.00
#
_symmetry.space_group_name_H-M   'P 1'
#
loop_
_entity.id
_entity.type
_entity.pdbx_description
1 polymer ?
#
loop_
_entity_poly.entity_id
_entity_poly.type
_entity_poly.pdbx_seq_one_letter_code
_entity_poly.pdbx_strand_id
1 'polypeptide(L)'
;MLTAQEGSPSMTESSNPSATTHRMSVPWQRMAGLRRRLTQTIFAIAPFVLMAIGVHPAIAAIPAVYPFFILIRRGYRRLRKHVGRAALAGEHGIRLLLGLLPLAICWAEGSTGVVGWITATLFALVPLSEPVVTRVAPGRKLRVANLPGIPDHRGPAFPVNVVLVVDLSLTALASLLLLVGVPAGALLVLPLIALAVAGYHALDSFRRVRDSVNADNNLYAAVEAYAPKFVLYYGVPAGSAYQVGMWIEYLERIGEPFIVVLRKTSAFREIRRLTDAPVVVRTNIWQLDDVITPSITTAFYVNNSAPNVHLVRYPQITHVQLLHGDSDKASSFNPVTALYDKVFVAGQAAIDRYENNGVDIPQEKFTIVGRPQVETVEQQGPENLPVRTVLYAPTWEGHYADTNYGSLPVGPQIIRELLDRGITVVFRPHPFSYRNPAARQNISAIKQMLREDQEASGREHLWGRAAEKDLDAFGCFNAADAMISDVSSVVPDFLYSGKPYGLVTMSYSIAEFERMFPLARSAYVIAEDLSNLDEMLEGLLVTDPKGNQRKQTRVDYLGPFPAENYADAFVDAARNVVLHERKPVAALNAVTEGADEGVDESRNSRAAAAEDTGSAGEDAEGENEDEED
;
A
#
# COMPACT_ATOMS: atom_id res chain seq x y z
N MET A 1 -54.88 23.50 60.01
CA MET A 1 -55.15 22.06 59.82
C MET A 1 -54.84 21.77 58.36
N LEU A 2 -53.65 21.19 58.10
CA LEU A 2 -53.44 19.81 57.58
C LEU A 2 -53.83 19.72 56.09
N THR A 3 -53.05 19.26 55.10
CA THR A 3 -51.72 18.62 54.96
C THR A 3 -51.51 18.37 53.45
N ALA A 4 -50.26 18.14 53.01
CA ALA A 4 -49.77 17.38 51.83
C ALA A 4 -48.80 18.22 50.96
N GLN A 5 -47.49 18.04 51.12
CA GLN A 5 -46.61 17.07 50.43
C GLN A 5 -46.21 17.53 49.01
N GLU A 6 -45.04 18.19 48.91
CA GLU A 6 -44.22 18.23 47.70
C GLU A 6 -42.84 17.65 48.06
N GLY A 7 -42.51 16.53 47.42
CA GLY A 7 -41.17 15.93 47.43
C GLY A 7 -40.56 16.07 46.04
N SER A 8 -39.39 16.71 45.97
CA SER A 8 -38.59 16.88 44.76
C SER A 8 -38.08 15.53 44.22
N PRO A 9 -38.06 15.31 42.89
CA PRO A 9 -37.27 14.24 42.29
C PRO A 9 -35.86 14.72 41.95
N SER A 10 -34.89 13.92 42.37
CA SER A 10 -33.46 14.04 42.10
C SER A 10 -33.15 13.96 40.60
N MET A 11 -32.35 14.91 40.11
CA MET A 11 -31.75 14.85 38.78
C MET A 11 -30.81 13.64 38.65
N THR A 12 -31.08 12.84 37.63
CA THR A 12 -30.25 11.74 37.13
C THR A 12 -28.97 12.30 36.50
N GLU A 13 -27.82 11.85 37.00
CA GLU A 13 -26.49 12.09 36.41
C GLU A 13 -26.44 11.60 34.96
N SER A 14 -26.18 12.53 34.04
CA SER A 14 -25.82 12.25 32.66
C SER A 14 -24.39 11.70 32.61
N SER A 15 -24.23 10.48 32.09
CA SER A 15 -22.94 9.87 31.77
C SER A 15 -22.22 10.67 30.68
N ASN A 16 -21.11 11.33 31.05
CA ASN A 16 -20.16 11.92 30.10
C ASN A 16 -19.47 10.84 29.25
N PRO A 17 -19.30 11.04 27.94
CA PRO A 17 -18.48 10.17 27.11
C PRO A 17 -17.00 10.36 27.48
N SER A 18 -16.30 9.23 27.59
CA SER A 18 -14.91 9.14 28.05
C SER A 18 -13.96 9.94 27.15
N ALA A 19 -13.36 11.00 27.71
CA ALA A 19 -12.13 11.57 27.21
C ALA A 19 -11.03 10.49 27.25
N THR A 20 -10.61 10.01 26.07
CA THR A 20 -9.44 9.14 25.92
C THR A 20 -8.20 9.93 26.25
N THR A 21 -7.85 9.96 27.54
CA THR A 21 -6.53 10.42 27.98
C THR A 21 -5.47 9.55 27.31
N HIS A 22 -4.68 10.15 26.40
CA HIS A 22 -3.53 9.50 25.79
C HIS A 22 -2.49 9.26 26.89
N ARG A 23 -2.60 8.14 27.62
CA ARG A 23 -1.63 7.77 28.65
C ARG A 23 -0.35 7.32 27.95
N MET A 24 0.70 8.12 28.07
CA MET A 24 2.05 7.66 27.75
C MET A 24 2.36 6.42 28.61
N SER A 25 2.44 5.25 27.97
CA SER A 25 2.87 4.03 28.63
C SER A 25 4.39 3.97 28.63
N VAL A 26 4.97 3.53 29.75
CA VAL A 26 6.40 3.18 29.76
C VAL A 26 6.59 2.09 28.71
N PRO A 27 7.53 2.24 27.77
CA PRO A 27 7.76 1.24 26.74
C PRO A 27 8.51 0.06 27.36
N TRP A 28 7.81 -0.76 28.15
CA TRP A 28 8.35 -1.90 28.89
C TRP A 28 9.10 -2.88 27.97
N GLN A 29 8.69 -2.97 26.70
CA GLN A 29 9.40 -3.71 25.66
C GLN A 29 10.82 -3.14 25.39
N ARG A 30 11.01 -1.82 25.39
CA ARG A 30 12.33 -1.18 25.29
C ARG A 30 13.16 -1.45 26.56
N MET A 31 12.55 -1.48 27.74
CA MET A 31 13.23 -1.84 29.00
C MET A 31 13.68 -3.32 29.05
N ALA A 32 12.86 -4.24 28.54
CA ALA A 32 13.25 -5.65 28.42
C ALA A 32 14.47 -5.84 27.49
N GLY A 33 14.54 -5.05 26.42
CA GLY A 33 15.71 -4.99 25.53
C GLY A 33 16.97 -4.50 26.25
N LEU A 34 16.85 -3.52 27.14
CA LEU A 34 17.96 -2.96 27.92
C LEU A 34 18.51 -3.97 28.95
N ARG A 35 17.63 -4.63 29.72
CA ARG A 35 18.02 -5.65 30.71
C ARG A 35 18.84 -6.76 30.08
N ARG A 36 18.38 -7.28 28.94
CA ARG A 36 19.09 -8.32 28.19
C ARG A 36 20.48 -7.88 27.75
N ARG A 37 20.62 -6.66 27.22
CA ARG A 37 21.93 -6.12 26.80
C ARG A 37 22.86 -5.98 27.99
N LEU A 38 22.36 -5.47 29.12
CA LEU A 38 23.14 -5.35 30.36
C LEU A 38 23.66 -6.72 30.82
N THR A 39 22.80 -7.75 30.83
CA THR A 39 23.22 -9.12 31.17
C THR A 39 24.32 -9.61 30.22
N GLN A 40 24.15 -9.46 28.91
CA GLN A 40 25.17 -9.88 27.94
C GLN A 40 26.49 -9.14 28.12
N THR A 41 26.47 -7.84 28.39
CA THR A 41 27.66 -7.04 28.66
C THR A 41 28.39 -7.53 29.91
N ILE A 42 27.66 -7.77 31.01
CA ILE A 42 28.26 -8.30 32.26
C ILE A 42 28.95 -9.63 32.00
N PHE A 43 28.29 -10.56 31.30
CA PHE A 43 28.87 -11.87 30.98
C PHE A 43 30.02 -11.80 29.97
N ALA A 44 30.07 -10.78 29.11
CA ALA A 44 31.21 -10.52 28.22
C ALA A 44 32.40 -9.88 28.94
N ILE A 45 32.18 -9.12 30.03
CA ILE A 45 33.25 -8.51 30.85
C ILE A 45 33.82 -9.51 31.86
N ALA A 46 33.00 -10.42 32.40
CA ALA A 46 33.37 -11.35 33.46
C ALA A 46 34.69 -12.13 33.22
N PRO A 47 35.00 -12.63 32.00
CA PRO A 47 36.27 -13.31 31.76
C PRO A 47 37.51 -12.46 32.06
N PHE A 48 37.46 -11.18 31.72
CA PHE A 48 38.57 -10.25 31.94
C PHE A 48 38.81 -10.01 33.43
N VAL A 49 37.72 -9.83 34.20
CA VAL A 49 37.80 -9.65 35.65
C VAL A 49 38.33 -10.91 36.33
N LEU A 50 37.82 -12.09 35.95
CA LEU A 50 38.24 -13.37 36.50
C LEU A 50 39.72 -13.67 36.21
N MET A 51 40.18 -13.44 34.99
CA MET A 51 41.61 -13.59 34.65
C MET A 51 42.48 -12.58 35.41
N ALA A 52 42.02 -11.34 35.58
CA ALA A 52 42.77 -10.31 36.30
C ALA A 52 42.97 -10.64 37.79
N ILE A 53 42.04 -11.37 38.42
CA ILE A 53 42.17 -11.84 39.80
C ILE A 53 42.85 -13.23 39.92
N GLY A 54 43.42 -13.74 38.82
CA GLY A 54 44.22 -14.98 38.81
C GLY A 54 43.42 -16.28 38.62
N VAL A 55 42.15 -16.22 38.20
CA VAL A 55 41.40 -17.44 37.83
C VAL A 55 41.95 -18.00 36.52
N HIS A 56 42.13 -19.32 36.47
CA HIS A 56 42.62 -20.03 35.28
C HIS A 56 41.76 -19.71 34.04
N PRO A 57 42.36 -19.45 32.85
CA PRO A 57 41.64 -19.03 31.65
C PRO A 57 40.46 -19.93 31.25
N ALA A 58 40.62 -21.25 31.38
CA ALA A 58 39.56 -22.23 31.10
C ALA A 58 38.29 -22.05 31.94
N ILE A 59 38.43 -21.61 33.20
CA ILE A 59 37.29 -21.34 34.09
C ILE A 59 36.79 -19.91 33.85
N ALA A 60 37.73 -18.96 33.71
CA ALA A 60 37.41 -17.56 33.52
C ALA A 60 36.63 -17.30 32.22
N ALA A 61 36.82 -18.09 31.16
CA ALA A 61 36.13 -17.92 29.88
C ALA A 61 34.67 -18.43 29.86
N ILE A 62 34.23 -19.26 30.83
CA ILE A 62 32.89 -19.87 30.84
C ILE A 62 31.75 -18.85 30.70
N PRO A 63 31.76 -17.68 31.39
CA PRO A 63 30.72 -16.67 31.23
C PRO A 63 30.55 -16.17 29.79
N ALA A 64 31.59 -16.16 28.97
CA ALA A 64 31.53 -15.71 27.57
C ALA A 64 30.68 -16.63 26.67
N VAL A 65 30.45 -17.90 27.07
CA VAL A 65 29.63 -18.85 26.31
C VAL A 65 28.21 -18.32 26.11
N TYR A 66 27.63 -17.68 27.12
CA TYR A 66 26.28 -17.12 27.05
C TYR A 66 26.11 -16.06 25.95
N PRO A 67 26.89 -14.95 25.93
CA PRO A 67 26.77 -13.94 24.88
C PRO A 67 27.18 -14.49 23.50
N PHE A 68 28.19 -15.36 23.37
CA PHE A 68 28.51 -16.01 22.09
C PHE A 68 27.31 -16.81 21.54
N PHE A 69 26.71 -17.69 22.34
CA PHE A 69 25.59 -18.52 21.92
C PHE A 69 24.39 -17.68 21.47
N ILE A 70 24.02 -16.66 22.25
CA ILE A 70 22.84 -15.84 21.95
C ILE A 70 23.06 -15.03 20.66
N LEU A 71 24.23 -14.42 20.49
CA LEU A 71 24.51 -13.58 19.32
C LEU A 71 24.65 -14.41 18.04
N ILE A 72 25.35 -15.56 18.08
CA ILE A 72 25.46 -16.48 16.93
C ILE A 72 24.08 -17.03 16.55
N ARG A 73 23.30 -17.52 17.52
CA ARG A 73 21.93 -18.01 17.28
C ARG A 73 21.05 -16.93 16.66
N ARG A 74 21.19 -15.68 17.11
CA ARG A 74 20.45 -14.53 16.57
C ARG A 74 20.89 -14.21 15.13
N GLY A 75 22.19 -14.20 14.86
CA GLY A 75 22.75 -14.04 13.52
C GLY A 75 22.23 -15.11 12.56
N TYR A 76 22.26 -16.38 12.95
CA TYR A 76 21.77 -17.50 12.15
C TYR A 76 20.25 -17.42 11.89
N ARG A 77 19.45 -17.12 12.93
CA ARG A 77 18.00 -16.92 12.76
C ARG A 77 17.70 -15.77 11.79
N ARG A 78 18.46 -14.68 11.85
CA ARG A 78 18.32 -13.53 10.94
C ARG A 78 18.74 -13.88 9.51
N LEU A 79 19.80 -14.66 9.35
CA LEU A 79 20.24 -15.19 8.05
C LEU A 79 19.13 -16.03 7.41
N ARG A 80 18.54 -16.97 8.16
CA ARG A 80 17.42 -17.81 7.70
C ARG A 80 16.18 -17.00 7.33
N LYS A 81 15.88 -15.94 8.08
CA LYS A 81 14.73 -15.05 7.84
C LYS A 81 15.00 -13.94 6.81
N HIS A 82 16.17 -13.90 6.16
CA HIS A 82 16.56 -12.86 5.19
C HIS A 82 16.40 -11.42 5.72
N VAL A 83 16.51 -11.22 7.04
CA VAL A 83 16.28 -9.92 7.68
C VAL A 83 17.45 -8.98 7.34
N GLY A 84 17.12 -7.83 6.75
CA GLY A 84 18.09 -6.78 6.41
C GLY A 84 18.65 -6.02 7.61
N ARG A 85 19.31 -4.88 7.31
CA ARG A 85 20.20 -4.02 8.13
C ARG A 85 19.93 -3.78 9.61
N ALA A 86 18.74 -4.03 10.12
CA ALA A 86 18.33 -3.73 11.50
C ALA A 86 19.08 -4.51 12.60
N ALA A 87 20.18 -5.20 12.26
CA ALA A 87 20.77 -6.25 13.09
C ALA A 87 22.09 -5.88 13.80
N LEU A 88 22.82 -4.89 13.31
CA LEU A 88 24.19 -4.59 13.74
C LEU A 88 24.27 -3.39 14.73
N ALA A 89 23.28 -2.49 14.69
CA ALA A 89 23.23 -1.34 15.58
C ALA A 89 22.86 -1.76 17.01
N GLY A 90 23.85 -1.74 17.92
CA GLY A 90 23.64 -1.85 19.37
C GLY A 90 24.21 -3.09 20.06
N GLU A 91 24.85 -4.02 19.34
CA GLU A 91 25.58 -5.16 19.92
C GLU A 91 27.10 -5.00 19.82
N HIS A 92 27.57 -3.89 19.21
CA HIS A 92 28.97 -3.61 18.91
C HIS A 92 29.89 -3.67 20.15
N GLY A 93 29.47 -3.06 21.27
CA GLY A 93 30.27 -3.08 22.50
C GLY A 93 30.47 -4.48 23.09
N ILE A 94 29.44 -5.33 23.04
CA ILE A 94 29.54 -6.73 23.49
C ILE A 94 30.47 -7.51 22.57
N ARG A 95 30.37 -7.32 21.26
CA ARG A 95 31.22 -8.00 20.27
C ARG A 95 32.69 -7.60 20.40
N LEU A 96 32.97 -6.31 20.67
CA LEU A 96 34.34 -5.84 20.93
C LEU A 96 34.94 -6.55 22.15
N LEU A 97 34.17 -6.65 23.25
CA LEU A 97 34.57 -7.39 24.45
C LEU A 97 34.84 -8.87 24.13
N LEU A 98 33.98 -9.52 23.34
CA LEU A 98 34.21 -10.90 22.91
C LEU A 98 35.43 -11.06 21.99
N GLY A 99 35.67 -10.10 21.09
CA GLY A 99 36.84 -10.05 20.21
C GLY A 99 38.17 -9.88 20.94
N LEU A 100 38.15 -9.31 22.14
CA LEU A 100 39.31 -9.19 23.03
C LEU A 100 39.62 -10.47 23.82
N LEU A 101 38.71 -11.46 23.82
CA LEU A 101 38.88 -12.68 24.62
C LEU A 101 40.11 -13.53 24.21
N PRO A 102 40.41 -13.76 22.91
CA PRO A 102 41.64 -14.45 22.50
C PRO A 102 42.90 -13.76 23.03
N LEU A 103 42.92 -12.43 23.07
CA LEU A 103 44.02 -11.63 23.60
C LEU A 103 44.20 -11.79 25.11
N ALA A 104 43.10 -11.80 25.87
CA ALA A 104 43.15 -12.05 27.31
C ALA A 104 43.64 -13.45 27.65
N ILE A 105 43.23 -14.48 26.89
CA ILE A 105 43.70 -15.85 27.07
C ILE A 105 45.21 -15.94 26.79
N CYS A 106 45.69 -15.37 25.67
CA CYS A 106 47.12 -15.35 25.34
C CYS A 106 47.96 -14.62 26.40
N TRP A 107 47.41 -13.57 27.01
CA TRP A 107 48.05 -12.84 28.10
C TRP A 107 48.16 -13.66 29.38
N ALA A 108 47.10 -14.36 29.77
CA ALA A 108 47.07 -15.17 30.98
C ALA A 108 47.97 -16.42 30.88
N GLU A 109 48.11 -17.03 29.70
CA GLU A 109 48.95 -18.20 29.45
C GLU A 109 50.45 -17.86 29.30
N GLY A 110 50.81 -16.57 29.23
CA GLY A 110 52.18 -16.08 29.38
C GLY A 110 53.21 -16.49 28.31
N SER A 111 52.83 -17.21 27.25
CA SER A 111 53.78 -17.67 26.23
C SER A 111 53.22 -17.66 24.80
N THR A 112 53.21 -16.47 24.19
CA THR A 112 52.96 -16.34 22.76
C THR A 112 54.13 -15.65 22.07
N GLY A 113 54.65 -16.27 21.01
CA GLY A 113 55.62 -15.62 20.12
C GLY A 113 54.99 -14.43 19.40
N VAL A 114 55.80 -13.62 18.71
CA VAL A 114 55.37 -12.40 18.00
C VAL A 114 54.12 -12.64 17.12
N VAL A 115 54.09 -13.74 16.37
CA VAL A 115 52.95 -14.13 15.51
C VAL A 115 51.68 -14.39 16.31
N GLY A 116 51.79 -14.96 17.51
CA GLY A 116 50.65 -15.22 18.38
C GLY A 116 50.00 -13.94 18.89
N TRP A 117 50.80 -12.95 19.29
CA TRP A 117 50.30 -11.63 19.65
C TRP A 117 49.59 -10.93 18.48
N ILE A 118 50.18 -11.00 17.28
CA ILE A 118 49.55 -10.47 16.06
C ILE A 118 48.18 -11.14 15.84
N THR A 119 48.10 -12.48 15.89
CA THR A 119 46.84 -13.21 15.73
C THR A 119 45.79 -12.75 16.75
N ALA A 120 46.17 -12.65 18.02
CA ALA A 120 45.26 -12.30 19.10
C ALA A 120 44.73 -10.85 18.97
N THR A 121 45.59 -9.91 18.55
CA THR A 121 45.18 -8.53 18.28
C THR A 121 44.25 -8.41 17.07
N LEU A 122 44.46 -9.21 16.00
CA LEU A 122 43.60 -9.18 14.82
C LEU A 122 42.14 -9.52 15.15
N PHE A 123 41.87 -10.43 16.09
CA PHE A 123 40.51 -10.74 16.55
C PHE A 123 39.79 -9.53 17.18
N ALA A 124 40.52 -8.66 17.88
CA ALA A 124 39.96 -7.42 18.42
C ALA A 124 39.63 -6.40 17.33
N LEU A 125 40.28 -6.49 16.16
CA LEU A 125 40.03 -5.62 15.01
C LEU A 125 38.83 -6.06 14.16
N VAL A 126 38.43 -7.35 14.21
CA VAL A 126 37.31 -7.86 13.40
C VAL A 126 35.99 -7.13 13.72
N PRO A 127 35.58 -6.94 14.99
CA PRO A 127 34.38 -6.16 15.32
C PRO A 127 34.45 -4.70 14.83
N LEU A 128 35.64 -4.11 14.74
CA LEU A 128 35.83 -2.72 14.25
C LEU A 128 35.59 -2.55 12.75
N SER A 129 35.56 -3.64 11.98
CA SER A 129 35.20 -3.60 10.55
C SER A 129 33.69 -3.37 10.32
N GLU A 130 32.85 -3.67 11.30
CA GLU A 130 31.38 -3.55 11.21
C GLU A 130 30.89 -2.10 10.98
N PRO A 131 31.36 -1.08 11.71
CA PRO A 131 31.02 0.31 11.43
C PRO A 131 31.31 0.72 9.98
N VAL A 132 32.37 0.20 9.38
CA VAL A 132 32.71 0.46 7.97
C VAL A 132 31.68 -0.20 7.06
N VAL A 133 31.39 -1.49 7.27
CA VAL A 133 30.39 -2.24 6.48
C VAL A 133 29.00 -1.63 6.61
N THR A 134 28.61 -1.17 7.80
CA THR A 134 27.29 -0.58 8.08
C THR A 134 27.15 0.85 7.56
N ARG A 135 28.18 1.70 7.69
CA ARG A 135 28.16 3.07 7.16
C ARG A 135 28.27 3.14 5.64
N VAL A 136 29.06 2.23 5.03
CA VAL A 136 29.21 2.12 3.56
C VAL A 136 28.08 1.30 2.94
N ALA A 137 27.21 0.73 3.76
CA ALA A 137 25.92 0.22 3.34
C ALA A 137 24.78 1.23 3.59
N PRO A 138 24.68 2.42 2.96
CA PRO A 138 23.40 2.87 2.42
C PRO A 138 23.10 1.95 1.22
N GLY A 139 21.91 1.43 0.94
CA GLY A 139 20.57 1.95 0.96
C GLY A 139 20.41 2.06 -0.53
N ARG A 140 19.73 1.12 -1.19
CA ARG A 140 19.48 1.25 -2.63
C ARG A 140 18.70 2.57 -2.75
N LYS A 141 19.39 3.67 -3.12
CA LYS A 141 18.82 5.03 -3.09
C LYS A 141 17.87 5.19 -4.27
N LEU A 142 18.27 4.59 -5.39
CA LEU A 142 17.49 4.53 -6.60
C LEU A 142 16.95 3.10 -6.81
N ARG A 143 15.66 3.03 -7.10
CA ARG A 143 14.95 1.83 -7.57
C ARG A 143 14.41 2.13 -8.95
N VAL A 144 14.90 1.38 -9.91
CA VAL A 144 14.51 1.49 -11.32
C VAL A 144 14.30 0.09 -11.86
N ALA A 145 13.25 -0.09 -12.65
CA ALA A 145 13.05 -1.25 -13.50
C ALA A 145 12.85 -0.77 -14.94
N ASN A 146 13.31 -1.56 -15.90
CA ASN A 146 13.04 -1.41 -17.33
C ASN A 146 13.46 -0.09 -18.00
N LEU A 147 14.20 0.80 -17.32
CA LEU A 147 14.75 2.01 -17.95
C LEU A 147 16.06 1.69 -18.70
N PRO A 148 16.11 1.88 -20.03
CA PRO A 148 17.35 1.68 -20.78
C PRO A 148 18.48 2.57 -20.26
N GLY A 149 19.70 2.02 -20.19
CA GLY A 149 20.88 2.76 -19.71
C GLY A 149 21.05 2.83 -18.19
N ILE A 150 20.03 2.48 -17.40
CA ILE A 150 20.11 2.45 -15.93
C ILE A 150 19.87 1.02 -15.42
N PRO A 151 20.91 0.31 -14.94
CA PRO A 151 20.73 -1.05 -14.43
C PRO A 151 19.96 -1.03 -13.08
N ASP A 152 19.05 -2.00 -12.88
CA ASP A 152 18.54 -2.25 -11.52
C ASP A 152 19.70 -2.76 -10.65
N HIS A 153 20.18 -1.91 -9.75
CA HIS A 153 21.27 -2.30 -8.86
C HIS A 153 20.85 -3.47 -8.00
N ARG A 154 21.56 -4.59 -8.13
CA ARG A 154 21.30 -5.84 -7.38
C ARG A 154 21.32 -5.59 -5.86
N GLY A 155 20.63 -6.46 -5.13
CA GLY A 155 20.80 -6.57 -3.68
C GLY A 155 22.25 -6.93 -3.30
N PRO A 156 22.61 -6.92 -2.01
CA PRO A 156 23.93 -7.38 -1.61
C PRO A 156 24.15 -8.82 -2.05
N ALA A 157 25.37 -9.17 -2.48
CA ALA A 157 25.68 -10.53 -2.96
C ALA A 157 25.41 -11.58 -1.88
N PHE A 158 25.63 -11.20 -0.61
CA PHE A 158 25.29 -12.01 0.55
C PHE A 158 24.63 -11.15 1.65
N PRO A 159 23.78 -11.74 2.52
CA PRO A 159 23.22 -11.03 3.64
C PRO A 159 24.31 -10.48 4.57
N VAL A 160 24.20 -9.22 5.00
CA VAL A 160 25.20 -8.56 5.88
C VAL A 160 25.37 -9.32 7.21
N ASN A 161 24.37 -10.10 7.64
CA ASN A 161 24.44 -10.96 8.82
C ASN A 161 25.49 -12.09 8.70
N VAL A 162 25.99 -12.41 7.50
CA VAL A 162 27.10 -13.36 7.32
C VAL A 162 28.35 -12.86 8.04
N VAL A 163 28.66 -11.56 7.95
CA VAL A 163 29.80 -10.94 8.66
C VAL A 163 29.67 -11.16 10.18
N LEU A 164 28.47 -10.98 10.74
CA LEU A 164 28.19 -11.17 12.17
C LEU A 164 28.41 -12.62 12.60
N VAL A 165 27.89 -13.59 11.84
CA VAL A 165 28.00 -15.01 12.18
C VAL A 165 29.44 -15.47 12.06
N VAL A 166 30.12 -15.13 10.97
CA VAL A 166 31.52 -15.52 10.73
C VAL A 166 32.45 -14.95 11.80
N ASP A 167 32.36 -13.65 12.09
CA ASP A 167 33.16 -12.98 13.14
C ASP A 167 33.02 -13.68 14.50
N LEU A 168 31.79 -13.85 14.98
CA LEU A 168 31.52 -14.45 16.29
C LEU A 168 31.89 -15.92 16.35
N SER A 169 31.61 -16.70 15.30
CA SER A 169 31.93 -18.12 15.26
C SER A 169 33.44 -18.38 15.21
N LEU A 170 34.19 -17.58 14.44
CA LEU A 170 35.65 -17.72 14.36
C LEU A 170 36.34 -17.24 15.64
N THR A 171 35.83 -16.18 16.28
CA THR A 171 36.32 -15.71 17.59
C THR A 171 36.05 -16.72 18.70
N ALA A 172 34.85 -17.32 18.74
CA ALA A 172 34.52 -18.38 19.68
C ALA A 172 35.39 -19.63 19.48
N LEU A 173 35.59 -20.04 18.22
CA LEU A 173 36.44 -21.17 17.87
C LEU A 173 37.90 -20.92 18.29
N ALA A 174 38.45 -19.74 18.00
CA ALA A 174 39.80 -19.40 18.39
C ALA A 174 39.99 -19.39 19.91
N SER A 175 39.01 -18.84 20.64
CA SER A 175 39.01 -18.86 22.11
C SER A 175 39.02 -20.30 22.64
N LEU A 176 38.20 -21.19 22.08
CA LEU A 176 38.18 -22.62 22.45
C LEU A 176 39.51 -23.32 22.14
N LEU A 177 40.08 -23.08 20.96
CA LEU A 177 41.35 -23.71 20.53
C LEU A 177 42.53 -23.25 21.40
N LEU A 178 42.57 -21.98 21.78
CA LEU A 178 43.58 -21.47 22.72
C LEU A 178 43.48 -22.15 24.09
N LEU A 179 42.25 -22.34 24.60
CA LEU A 179 42.02 -22.99 25.90
C LEU A 179 42.41 -24.47 25.94
N VAL A 180 42.48 -25.14 24.80
CA VAL A 180 42.97 -26.53 24.68
C VAL A 180 44.45 -26.61 24.27
N GLY A 181 45.17 -25.48 24.29
CA GLY A 181 46.62 -25.44 24.10
C GLY A 181 47.09 -25.32 22.65
N VAL A 182 46.22 -24.97 21.69
CA VAL A 182 46.68 -24.69 20.31
C VAL A 182 47.47 -23.38 20.30
N PRO A 183 48.71 -23.36 19.74
CA PRO A 183 49.50 -22.13 19.67
C PRO A 183 48.78 -21.02 18.90
N ALA A 184 48.73 -19.81 19.46
CA ALA A 184 48.04 -18.66 18.85
C ALA A 184 48.52 -18.35 17.42
N GLY A 185 49.79 -18.59 17.10
CA GLY A 185 50.32 -18.41 15.75
C GLY A 185 49.67 -19.32 14.70
N ALA A 186 49.25 -20.53 15.08
CA ALA A 186 48.56 -21.47 14.19
C ALA A 186 47.13 -21.01 13.83
N LEU A 187 46.56 -20.11 14.63
CA LEU A 187 45.19 -19.60 14.44
C LEU A 187 45.12 -18.37 13.53
N LEU A 188 46.25 -17.89 13.00
CA LEU A 188 46.34 -16.66 12.19
C LEU A 188 45.37 -16.64 11.00
N VAL A 189 45.06 -17.80 10.43
CA VAL A 189 44.14 -17.92 9.29
C VAL A 189 42.71 -17.50 9.65
N LEU A 190 42.27 -17.70 10.89
CA LEU A 190 40.89 -17.45 11.33
C LEU A 190 40.50 -15.95 11.31
N PRO A 191 41.24 -15.02 11.95
CA PRO A 191 40.89 -13.61 11.88
C PRO A 191 41.11 -13.05 10.46
N LEU A 192 42.05 -13.60 9.67
CA LEU A 192 42.22 -13.22 8.27
C LEU A 192 40.99 -13.57 7.42
N ILE A 193 40.38 -14.74 7.61
CA ILE A 193 39.11 -15.10 6.95
C ILE A 193 38.00 -14.12 7.34
N ALA A 194 37.87 -13.81 8.64
CA ALA A 194 36.84 -12.89 9.12
C ALA A 194 36.99 -11.48 8.53
N LEU A 195 38.23 -10.96 8.50
CA LEU A 195 38.56 -9.67 7.87
C LEU A 195 38.35 -9.68 6.36
N ALA A 196 38.69 -10.78 5.66
CA ALA A 196 38.47 -10.90 4.23
C ALA A 196 36.98 -10.88 3.87
N VAL A 197 36.14 -11.58 4.64
CA VAL A 197 34.67 -11.54 4.48
C VAL A 197 34.16 -10.11 4.73
N ALA A 198 34.57 -9.47 5.82
CA ALA A 198 34.16 -8.09 6.11
C ALA A 198 34.62 -7.10 5.00
N GLY A 199 35.86 -7.24 4.53
CA GLY A 199 36.43 -6.42 3.45
C GLY A 199 35.71 -6.61 2.12
N TYR A 200 35.39 -7.84 1.74
CA TYR A 200 34.56 -8.12 0.57
C TYR A 200 33.19 -7.44 0.66
N HIS A 201 32.53 -7.54 1.82
CA HIS A 201 31.23 -6.90 2.05
C HIS A 201 31.31 -5.36 2.04
N ALA A 202 32.39 -4.77 2.56
CA ALA A 202 32.63 -3.34 2.49
C ALA A 202 32.82 -2.89 1.04
N LEU A 203 33.63 -3.62 0.26
CA LEU A 203 33.88 -3.34 -1.17
C LEU A 203 32.62 -3.51 -2.03
N ASP A 204 31.86 -4.58 -1.82
CA ASP A 204 30.58 -4.85 -2.47
C ASP A 204 29.56 -3.73 -2.13
N SER A 205 29.53 -3.27 -0.87
CA SER A 205 28.70 -2.12 -0.47
C SER A 205 29.15 -0.81 -1.12
N PHE A 206 30.45 -0.54 -1.14
CA PHE A 206 31.02 0.65 -1.77
C PHE A 206 30.70 0.68 -3.28
N ARG A 207 30.93 -0.43 -3.99
CA ARG A 207 30.60 -0.57 -5.42
C ARG A 207 29.13 -0.29 -5.65
N ARG A 208 28.22 -0.89 -4.88
CA ARG A 208 26.78 -0.61 -5.00
C ARG A 208 26.39 0.84 -4.75
N VAL A 209 26.99 1.49 -3.76
CA VAL A 209 26.71 2.92 -3.48
C VAL A 209 27.19 3.75 -4.65
N ARG A 210 28.41 3.53 -5.12
CA ARG A 210 28.96 4.22 -6.27
C ARG A 210 28.10 4.01 -7.51
N ASP A 211 27.73 2.77 -7.80
CA ASP A 211 26.89 2.44 -8.96
C ASP A 211 25.51 3.08 -8.82
N SER A 212 24.92 3.07 -7.62
CA SER A 212 23.63 3.73 -7.33
C SER A 212 23.71 5.24 -7.45
N VAL A 213 24.81 5.88 -7.05
CA VAL A 213 25.02 7.33 -7.20
C VAL A 213 25.24 7.67 -8.67
N ASN A 214 26.03 6.88 -9.39
CA ASN A 214 26.24 7.06 -10.82
C ASN A 214 24.92 6.94 -11.59
N ALA A 215 24.08 5.96 -11.26
CA ALA A 215 22.77 5.82 -11.87
C ALA A 215 21.81 6.96 -11.52
N ASP A 216 21.84 7.45 -10.28
CA ASP A 216 21.02 8.61 -9.87
C ASP A 216 21.44 9.87 -10.64
N ASN A 217 22.74 10.13 -10.73
CA ASN A 217 23.30 11.26 -11.48
C ASN A 217 23.01 11.17 -12.99
N ASN A 218 22.92 9.96 -13.54
CA ASN A 218 22.65 9.74 -14.96
C ASN A 218 21.15 9.53 -15.24
N LEU A 219 20.27 9.58 -14.24
CA LEU A 219 18.86 9.26 -14.42
C LEU A 219 18.21 10.22 -15.42
N TYR A 220 18.38 11.52 -15.24
CA TYR A 220 17.75 12.52 -16.10
C TYR A 220 18.09 12.27 -17.58
N ALA A 221 19.38 12.09 -17.88
CA ALA A 221 19.86 11.81 -19.23
C ALA A 221 19.28 10.50 -19.79
N ALA A 222 19.12 9.47 -18.94
CA ALA A 222 18.51 8.21 -19.36
C ALA A 222 17.01 8.32 -19.64
N VAL A 223 16.28 9.08 -18.81
CA VAL A 223 14.86 9.37 -19.04
C VAL A 223 14.69 10.24 -20.29
N GLU A 224 15.56 11.23 -20.49
CA GLU A 224 15.54 12.10 -21.66
C GLU A 224 15.83 11.30 -22.95
N ALA A 225 16.80 10.39 -22.91
CA ALA A 225 17.09 9.49 -24.03
C ALA A 225 15.95 8.50 -24.33
N TYR A 226 15.24 8.04 -23.29
CA TYR A 226 14.03 7.22 -23.45
C TYR A 226 12.84 8.03 -24.02
N ALA A 227 12.85 9.35 -23.84
CA ALA A 227 11.88 10.32 -24.37
C ALA A 227 10.41 9.97 -24.08
N PRO A 228 10.01 9.72 -22.81
CA PRO A 228 8.63 9.44 -22.47
C PRO A 228 7.74 10.64 -22.82
N LYS A 229 6.57 10.38 -23.40
CA LYS A 229 5.54 11.38 -23.70
C LYS A 229 4.64 11.67 -22.51
N PHE A 230 4.43 10.67 -21.66
CA PHE A 230 3.61 10.84 -20.47
C PHE A 230 4.16 10.08 -19.27
N VAL A 231 3.66 10.45 -18.10
CA VAL A 231 3.96 9.81 -16.83
C VAL A 231 2.69 9.26 -16.18
N LEU A 232 2.74 8.02 -15.72
CA LEU A 232 1.76 7.51 -14.75
C LEU A 232 2.31 7.74 -13.35
N TYR A 233 1.70 8.66 -12.61
CA TYR A 233 2.18 9.07 -11.29
C TYR A 233 1.40 8.39 -10.18
N TYR A 234 2.12 7.73 -9.25
CA TYR A 234 1.49 6.91 -8.22
C TYR A 234 2.07 7.13 -6.82
N GLY A 235 1.20 7.63 -5.93
CA GLY A 235 1.53 8.06 -4.57
C GLY A 235 1.33 7.03 -3.45
N VAL A 236 0.78 5.86 -3.74
CA VAL A 236 0.18 4.95 -2.73
C VAL A 236 1.14 3.78 -2.40
N PRO A 237 1.14 3.25 -1.15
CA PRO A 237 1.95 2.10 -0.75
C PRO A 237 1.54 0.77 -1.41
N ALA A 238 2.30 -0.29 -1.12
CA ALA A 238 1.98 -1.66 -1.54
C ALA A 238 0.60 -2.12 -1.05
N GLY A 239 0.00 -3.07 -1.76
CA GLY A 239 -1.34 -3.60 -1.47
C GLY A 239 -2.49 -2.90 -2.21
N SER A 240 -2.20 -1.83 -2.96
CA SER A 240 -3.18 -1.11 -3.79
C SER A 240 -2.80 -1.07 -5.28
N ALA A 241 -1.89 -1.95 -5.71
CA ALA A 241 -1.42 -2.02 -7.10
C ALA A 241 -2.53 -2.26 -8.14
N TYR A 242 -3.69 -2.80 -7.72
CA TYR A 242 -4.86 -2.94 -8.59
C TYR A 242 -5.27 -1.61 -9.23
N GLN A 243 -5.09 -0.47 -8.55
CA GLN A 243 -5.44 0.86 -9.10
C GLN A 243 -4.64 1.18 -10.37
N VAL A 244 -3.36 0.79 -10.41
CA VAL A 244 -2.53 0.91 -11.61
C VAL A 244 -2.89 -0.20 -12.61
N GLY A 245 -3.08 -1.42 -12.13
CA GLY A 245 -3.44 -2.57 -12.97
C GLY A 245 -4.70 -2.36 -13.81
N MET A 246 -5.69 -1.61 -13.31
CA MET A 246 -6.91 -1.26 -14.05
C MET A 246 -6.67 -0.41 -15.30
N TRP A 247 -5.54 0.30 -15.38
CA TRP A 247 -5.28 1.30 -16.43
C TRP A 247 -4.05 0.99 -17.28
N ILE A 248 -3.11 0.22 -16.75
CA ILE A 248 -1.77 0.12 -17.35
C ILE A 248 -1.80 -0.44 -18.79
N GLU A 249 -2.62 -1.45 -19.05
CA GLU A 249 -2.82 -2.02 -20.39
C GLU A 249 -3.40 -1.00 -21.37
N TYR A 250 -4.35 -0.18 -20.93
CA TYR A 250 -4.96 0.86 -21.76
C TYR A 250 -4.02 2.03 -22.04
N LEU A 251 -3.15 2.37 -21.07
CA LEU A 251 -2.10 3.35 -21.27
C LEU A 251 -1.04 2.83 -22.25
N GLU A 252 -0.71 1.54 -22.23
CA GLU A 252 0.17 0.91 -23.22
C GLU A 252 -0.42 0.95 -24.64
N ARG A 253 -1.75 0.80 -24.79
CA ARG A 253 -2.48 0.94 -26.07
C ARG A 253 -2.42 2.34 -26.69
N ILE A 254 -2.04 3.38 -25.93
CA ILE A 254 -1.80 4.72 -26.49
C ILE A 254 -0.73 4.66 -27.59
N GLY A 255 0.26 3.77 -27.43
CA GLY A 255 1.32 3.54 -28.42
C GLY A 255 2.49 4.51 -28.33
N GLU A 256 2.59 5.27 -27.22
CA GLU A 256 3.67 6.22 -26.98
C GLU A 256 4.53 5.78 -25.77
N PRO A 257 5.85 6.03 -25.77
CA PRO A 257 6.70 5.73 -24.63
C PRO A 257 6.23 6.48 -23.37
N PHE A 258 6.17 5.79 -22.24
CA PHE A 258 5.81 6.39 -20.95
C PHE A 258 6.65 5.85 -19.81
N ILE A 259 6.57 6.53 -18.67
CA ILE A 259 7.27 6.16 -17.43
C ILE A 259 6.30 6.11 -16.26
N VAL A 260 6.50 5.16 -15.35
CA VAL A 260 5.75 5.08 -14.09
C VAL A 260 6.60 5.64 -12.95
N VAL A 261 6.12 6.68 -12.27
CA VAL A 261 6.83 7.33 -11.17
C VAL A 261 6.13 7.00 -9.85
N LEU A 262 6.86 6.35 -8.95
CA LEU A 262 6.36 5.90 -7.65
C LEU A 262 6.88 6.77 -6.51
N ARG A 263 6.01 7.20 -5.61
CA ARG A 263 6.42 7.91 -4.38
C ARG A 263 6.73 7.00 -3.20
N LYS A 264 6.36 5.72 -3.26
CA LYS A 264 6.56 4.74 -2.18
C LYS A 264 7.36 3.53 -2.69
N THR A 265 8.49 3.27 -2.05
CA THR A 265 9.36 2.12 -2.39
C THR A 265 8.66 0.77 -2.21
N SER A 266 7.68 0.68 -1.32
CA SER A 266 6.93 -0.55 -1.07
C SER A 266 6.17 -1.03 -2.31
N ALA A 267 5.55 -0.11 -3.06
CA ALA A 267 4.78 -0.44 -4.26
C ALA A 267 5.64 -0.96 -5.44
N PHE A 268 6.94 -0.64 -5.47
CA PHE A 268 7.83 -0.94 -6.60
C PHE A 268 7.80 -2.40 -7.06
N ARG A 269 7.73 -3.36 -6.13
CA ARG A 269 7.75 -4.79 -6.50
C ARG A 269 6.47 -5.26 -7.18
N GLU A 270 5.33 -4.68 -6.80
CA GLU A 270 4.03 -5.02 -7.37
C GLU A 270 3.89 -4.34 -8.74
N ILE A 271 4.17 -3.03 -8.81
CA ILE A 271 4.00 -2.26 -10.05
C ILE A 271 4.93 -2.71 -11.17
N ARG A 272 6.20 -3.02 -10.89
CA ARG A 272 7.15 -3.49 -11.92
C ARG A 272 6.77 -4.84 -12.58
N ARG A 273 5.77 -5.55 -12.03
CA ARG A 273 5.26 -6.81 -12.58
C ARG A 273 4.06 -6.60 -13.50
N LEU A 274 3.48 -5.39 -13.50
CA LEU A 274 2.29 -5.05 -14.27
C LEU A 274 2.62 -4.46 -15.64
N THR A 275 3.87 -4.05 -15.88
CA THR A 275 4.27 -3.38 -17.12
C THR A 275 5.76 -3.57 -17.40
N ASP A 276 6.09 -3.56 -18.68
CA ASP A 276 7.47 -3.50 -19.18
C ASP A 276 7.97 -2.06 -19.35
N ALA A 277 7.11 -1.04 -19.16
CA ALA A 277 7.53 0.35 -19.16
C ALA A 277 8.51 0.65 -18.00
N PRO A 278 9.37 1.66 -18.13
CA PRO A 278 10.24 2.11 -17.05
C PRO A 278 9.46 2.45 -15.78
N VAL A 279 9.88 1.89 -14.64
CA VAL A 279 9.33 2.19 -13.32
C VAL A 279 10.41 2.77 -12.43
N VAL A 280 10.22 3.99 -11.93
CA VAL A 280 11.22 4.73 -11.14
C VAL A 280 10.63 5.19 -9.81
N VAL A 281 11.37 4.99 -8.72
CA VAL A 281 10.96 5.46 -7.38
C VAL A 281 11.61 6.80 -7.06
N ARG A 282 10.79 7.80 -6.73
CA ARG A 282 11.21 9.13 -6.28
C ARG A 282 10.43 9.48 -5.02
N THR A 283 11.00 9.22 -3.85
CA THR A 283 10.28 9.40 -2.58
C THR A 283 10.12 10.85 -2.19
N ASN A 284 11.12 11.68 -2.50
CA ASN A 284 11.14 13.09 -2.15
C ASN A 284 10.76 13.98 -3.34
N ILE A 285 10.19 15.15 -3.04
CA ILE A 285 9.69 16.09 -4.05
C ILE A 285 10.81 16.60 -4.98
N TRP A 286 11.98 16.94 -4.45
CA TRP A 286 13.13 17.44 -5.22
C TRP A 286 13.70 16.40 -6.18
N GLN A 287 13.41 15.11 -6.01
CA GLN A 287 13.87 14.09 -6.93
C GLN A 287 12.98 13.99 -8.17
N LEU A 288 11.81 14.62 -8.17
CA LEU A 288 10.95 14.62 -9.36
C LEU A 288 11.61 15.35 -10.53
N ASP A 289 12.44 16.36 -10.25
CA ASP A 289 13.19 17.09 -11.28
C ASP A 289 14.13 16.18 -12.08
N ASP A 290 14.54 15.03 -11.51
CA ASP A 290 15.39 14.03 -12.18
C ASP A 290 14.64 13.19 -13.24
N VAL A 291 13.29 13.18 -13.22
CA VAL A 291 12.45 12.36 -14.12
C VAL A 291 11.54 13.17 -15.02
N ILE A 292 11.44 14.49 -14.83
CA ILE A 292 10.60 15.36 -15.65
C ILE A 292 11.42 15.99 -16.77
N THR A 293 11.28 15.44 -17.97
CA THR A 293 12.00 15.85 -19.18
C THR A 293 11.10 16.66 -20.12
N PRO A 294 11.66 17.44 -21.06
CA PRO A 294 10.88 18.21 -22.03
C PRO A 294 9.96 17.37 -22.94
N SER A 295 10.21 16.06 -23.04
CA SER A 295 9.37 15.14 -23.82
C SER A 295 8.04 14.83 -23.15
N ILE A 296 7.94 14.98 -21.83
CA ILE A 296 6.73 14.67 -21.06
C ILE A 296 5.74 15.83 -21.19
N THR A 297 4.60 15.55 -21.81
CA THR A 297 3.50 16.49 -22.04
C THR A 297 2.32 16.25 -21.10
N THR A 298 2.17 15.02 -20.59
CA THR A 298 0.98 14.62 -19.84
C THR A 298 1.31 13.78 -18.59
N ALA A 299 0.53 13.94 -17.53
CA ALA A 299 0.58 13.10 -16.34
C ALA A 299 -0.79 12.49 -16.05
N PHE A 300 -0.85 11.16 -15.92
CA PHE A 300 -2.05 10.43 -15.51
C PHE A 300 -2.00 10.08 -14.03
N TYR A 301 -3.17 10.19 -13.38
CA TYR A 301 -3.37 9.91 -11.96
C TYR A 301 -4.53 8.93 -11.80
N VAL A 302 -4.39 7.92 -10.96
CA VAL A 302 -5.39 6.84 -10.77
C VAL A 302 -6.08 6.89 -9.41
N ASN A 303 -5.87 7.96 -8.63
CA ASN A 303 -6.46 8.14 -7.31
C ASN A 303 -6.37 9.61 -6.87
N ASN A 304 -6.93 9.91 -5.71
CA ASN A 304 -6.90 11.21 -5.06
C ASN A 304 -5.84 11.29 -3.93
N SER A 305 -4.72 10.57 -4.06
CA SER A 305 -3.71 10.52 -2.99
C SER A 305 -3.02 11.89 -2.80
N ALA A 306 -2.79 12.29 -1.54
CA ALA A 306 -2.16 13.56 -1.22
C ALA A 306 -0.82 13.82 -1.96
N PRO A 307 0.06 12.83 -2.20
CA PRO A 307 1.30 13.05 -2.95
C PRO A 307 1.13 13.50 -4.42
N ASN A 308 -0.09 13.46 -4.98
CA ASN A 308 -0.37 13.90 -6.36
C ASN A 308 -0.05 15.39 -6.56
N VAL A 309 -0.28 16.22 -5.53
CA VAL A 309 0.03 17.67 -5.56
C VAL A 309 1.49 17.95 -5.89
N HIS A 310 2.40 17.02 -5.55
CA HIS A 310 3.83 17.20 -5.81
C HIS A 310 4.19 17.16 -7.30
N LEU A 311 3.40 16.48 -8.15
CA LEU A 311 3.62 16.47 -9.59
C LEU A 311 2.77 17.53 -10.29
N VAL A 312 1.61 17.91 -9.75
CA VAL A 312 0.79 19.00 -10.33
C VAL A 312 1.52 20.34 -10.36
N ARG A 313 2.57 20.51 -9.56
CA ARG A 313 3.43 21.71 -9.56
C ARG A 313 4.13 22.02 -10.89
N TYR A 314 4.13 21.12 -11.89
CA TYR A 314 4.80 21.30 -13.17
C TYR A 314 3.81 21.87 -14.21
N PRO A 315 3.71 23.20 -14.35
CA PRO A 315 2.64 23.84 -15.12
C PRO A 315 2.72 23.58 -16.63
N GLN A 316 3.83 23.08 -17.14
CA GLN A 316 3.99 22.71 -18.55
C GLN A 316 3.34 21.37 -18.91
N ILE A 317 2.95 20.57 -17.91
CA ILE A 317 2.34 19.25 -18.09
C ILE A 317 0.82 19.38 -17.98
N THR A 318 0.10 18.69 -18.85
CA THR A 318 -1.35 18.49 -18.73
C THR A 318 -1.63 17.35 -17.75
N HIS A 319 -2.35 17.63 -16.67
CA HIS A 319 -2.65 16.69 -15.59
C HIS A 319 -4.05 16.10 -15.78
N VAL A 320 -4.12 14.77 -15.96
CA VAL A 320 -5.35 14.02 -16.24
C VAL A 320 -5.68 13.07 -15.09
N GLN A 321 -6.83 13.28 -14.47
CA GLN A 321 -7.33 12.38 -13.43
C GLN A 321 -8.21 11.28 -14.03
N LEU A 322 -7.90 10.03 -13.69
CA LEU A 322 -8.63 8.84 -14.12
C LEU A 322 -9.45 8.20 -12.99
N LEU A 323 -9.02 8.39 -11.73
CA LEU A 323 -9.46 7.55 -10.60
C LEU A 323 -9.20 6.06 -10.87
N HIS A 324 -9.81 5.15 -10.09
CA HIS A 324 -9.67 3.69 -10.25
C HIS A 324 -11.00 2.95 -10.17
N GLY A 325 -12.10 3.70 -10.35
CA GLY A 325 -13.46 3.21 -10.30
C GLY A 325 -14.44 4.37 -10.31
N ASP A 326 -15.65 4.09 -10.79
CA ASP A 326 -16.77 5.03 -10.80
C ASP A 326 -17.88 4.44 -9.92
N SER A 327 -18.35 5.22 -8.94
CA SER A 327 -19.40 4.80 -8.00
C SER A 327 -20.00 5.99 -7.28
N ASP A 328 -21.16 5.82 -6.66
CA ASP A 328 -21.86 6.88 -5.92
C ASP A 328 -21.28 7.19 -4.53
N LYS A 329 -20.05 6.72 -4.25
CA LYS A 329 -19.34 6.96 -2.98
C LYS A 329 -18.62 8.31 -2.98
N ALA A 330 -18.43 8.89 -1.79
CA ALA A 330 -17.76 10.17 -1.58
C ALA A 330 -16.36 10.30 -2.22
N SER A 331 -15.63 9.20 -2.35
CA SER A 331 -14.34 9.17 -3.04
C SER A 331 -14.41 9.59 -4.52
N SER A 332 -15.56 9.40 -5.18
CA SER A 332 -15.77 9.66 -6.61
C SER A 332 -16.19 11.10 -6.92
N PHE A 333 -16.42 11.93 -5.90
CA PHE A 333 -16.77 13.35 -6.06
C PHE A 333 -15.93 14.25 -5.13
N ASN A 334 -14.68 13.86 -4.85
CA ASN A 334 -13.81 14.63 -3.95
C ASN A 334 -13.42 15.99 -4.58
N PRO A 335 -13.53 17.13 -3.85
CA PRO A 335 -13.13 18.45 -4.34
C PRO A 335 -11.69 18.56 -4.84
N VAL A 336 -10.78 17.70 -4.36
CA VAL A 336 -9.38 17.67 -4.83
C VAL A 336 -9.26 17.41 -6.33
N THR A 337 -10.29 16.83 -6.97
CA THR A 337 -10.32 16.62 -8.42
C THR A 337 -10.25 17.95 -9.21
N ALA A 338 -10.62 19.08 -8.60
CA ALA A 338 -10.50 20.39 -9.23
C ALA A 338 -9.04 20.79 -9.55
N LEU A 339 -8.05 20.15 -8.90
CA LEU A 339 -6.62 20.37 -9.10
C LEU A 339 -6.14 20.04 -10.52
N TYR A 340 -6.79 19.08 -11.19
CA TYR A 340 -6.35 18.55 -12.48
C TYR A 340 -6.87 19.41 -13.63
N ASP A 341 -6.21 19.35 -14.79
CA ASP A 341 -6.63 20.08 -15.99
C ASP A 341 -7.77 19.35 -16.71
N LYS A 342 -7.71 18.02 -16.70
CA LYS A 342 -8.71 17.13 -17.28
C LYS A 342 -9.12 16.07 -16.28
N VAL A 343 -10.38 15.68 -16.34
CA VAL A 343 -10.99 14.64 -15.51
C VAL A 343 -11.69 13.67 -16.45
N PHE A 344 -11.11 12.50 -16.60
CA PHE A 344 -11.68 11.45 -17.43
C PHE A 344 -12.68 10.67 -16.60
N VAL A 345 -13.91 10.58 -17.10
CA VAL A 345 -15.06 9.99 -16.41
C VAL A 345 -15.76 8.96 -17.29
N ALA A 346 -16.48 8.04 -16.68
CA ALA A 346 -17.13 6.96 -17.43
C ALA A 346 -18.34 7.45 -18.23
N GLY A 347 -19.14 8.35 -17.68
CA GLY A 347 -20.38 8.81 -18.27
C GLY A 347 -20.85 10.12 -17.66
N GLN A 348 -21.99 10.62 -18.15
CA GLN A 348 -22.61 11.85 -17.68
C GLN A 348 -22.97 11.78 -16.19
N ALA A 349 -23.41 10.62 -15.70
CA ALA A 349 -23.76 10.42 -14.29
C ALA A 349 -22.61 10.75 -13.33
N ALA A 350 -21.36 10.56 -13.77
CA ALA A 350 -20.20 10.91 -12.97
C ALA A 350 -20.00 12.42 -12.83
N ILE A 351 -20.28 13.18 -13.90
CA ILE A 351 -20.21 14.65 -13.91
C ILE A 351 -21.31 15.19 -12.99
N ASP A 352 -22.55 14.73 -13.19
CA ASP A 352 -23.71 15.15 -12.40
C ASP A 352 -23.49 14.88 -10.90
N ARG A 353 -22.75 13.84 -10.55
CA ARG A 353 -22.43 13.51 -9.15
C ARG A 353 -21.63 14.59 -8.45
N TYR A 354 -20.70 15.26 -9.13
CA TYR A 354 -19.95 16.38 -8.53
C TYR A 354 -20.89 17.53 -8.19
N GLU A 355 -21.72 17.96 -9.14
CA GLU A 355 -22.69 19.04 -8.96
C GLU A 355 -23.71 18.72 -7.87
N ASN A 356 -24.30 17.52 -7.90
CA ASN A 356 -25.28 17.05 -6.93
C ASN A 356 -24.76 17.00 -5.48
N ASN A 357 -23.44 16.96 -5.30
CA ASN A 357 -22.79 16.96 -3.98
C ASN A 357 -22.11 18.30 -3.66
N GLY A 358 -22.43 19.36 -4.40
CA GLY A 358 -21.93 20.72 -4.13
C GLY A 358 -20.45 20.91 -4.47
N VAL A 359 -19.90 20.08 -5.36
CA VAL A 359 -18.51 20.19 -5.82
C VAL A 359 -18.49 20.79 -7.22
N ASP A 360 -18.15 22.08 -7.28
CA ASP A 360 -18.09 22.83 -8.53
C ASP A 360 -16.75 22.60 -9.25
N ILE A 361 -16.82 21.94 -10.41
CA ILE A 361 -15.70 21.72 -11.33
C ILE A 361 -16.17 22.16 -12.72
N PRO A 362 -15.42 23.04 -13.41
CA PRO A 362 -15.80 23.50 -14.74
C PRO A 362 -16.03 22.35 -15.72
N GLN A 363 -17.16 22.40 -16.45
CA GLN A 363 -17.62 21.31 -17.30
C GLN A 363 -16.58 20.93 -18.38
N GLU A 364 -15.83 21.89 -18.89
CA GLU A 364 -14.78 21.72 -19.91
C GLU A 364 -13.57 20.89 -19.45
N LYS A 365 -13.43 20.69 -18.13
CA LYS A 365 -12.42 19.79 -17.58
C LYS A 365 -12.81 18.33 -17.76
N PHE A 366 -14.10 18.02 -17.82
CA PHE A 366 -14.57 16.65 -17.93
C PHE A 366 -14.43 16.11 -19.35
N THR A 367 -14.05 14.84 -19.47
CA THR A 367 -14.04 14.12 -20.74
C THR A 367 -14.65 12.74 -20.49
N ILE A 368 -15.79 12.47 -21.13
CA ILE A 368 -16.45 11.17 -21.06
C ILE A 368 -15.68 10.20 -21.94
N VAL A 369 -15.16 9.13 -21.34
CA VAL A 369 -14.29 8.14 -22.00
C VAL A 369 -14.73 6.69 -21.74
N GLY A 370 -15.82 6.49 -21.00
CA GLY A 370 -16.26 5.16 -20.61
C GLY A 370 -15.37 4.54 -19.53
N ARG A 371 -15.59 3.24 -19.30
CA ARG A 371 -14.77 2.39 -18.43
C ARG A 371 -14.09 1.31 -19.24
N PRO A 372 -12.92 1.54 -19.85
CA PRO A 372 -12.38 0.61 -20.84
C PRO A 372 -12.22 -0.83 -20.32
N GLN A 373 -12.12 -1.01 -18.99
CA GLN A 373 -12.07 -2.30 -18.30
C GLN A 373 -13.26 -3.23 -18.56
N VAL A 374 -14.41 -2.70 -18.96
CA VAL A 374 -15.60 -3.52 -19.24
C VAL A 374 -15.60 -4.12 -20.65
N GLU A 375 -14.59 -3.87 -21.49
CA GLU A 375 -14.55 -4.38 -22.87
C GLU A 375 -14.62 -5.91 -22.97
N THR A 376 -14.24 -6.63 -21.91
CA THR A 376 -14.33 -8.10 -21.84
C THR A 376 -15.69 -8.60 -21.34
N VAL A 377 -16.58 -7.71 -20.92
CA VAL A 377 -17.93 -8.05 -20.46
C VAL A 377 -18.82 -8.25 -21.67
N GLU A 378 -19.39 -9.44 -21.79
CA GLU A 378 -20.25 -9.81 -22.91
C GLU A 378 -21.59 -9.07 -22.80
N GLN A 379 -21.88 -8.24 -23.81
CA GLN A 379 -23.20 -7.64 -23.96
C GLN A 379 -24.22 -8.69 -24.41
N GLN A 380 -25.40 -8.63 -23.83
CA GLN A 380 -26.50 -9.48 -24.26
C GLN A 380 -27.40 -8.83 -25.30
N GLY A 381 -27.86 -9.70 -26.20
CA GLY A 381 -28.93 -9.40 -27.14
C GLY A 381 -30.34 -9.46 -26.50
N PRO A 382 -31.39 -9.15 -27.27
CA PRO A 382 -32.76 -8.97 -26.77
C PRO A 382 -33.48 -10.23 -26.24
N GLU A 383 -32.87 -11.42 -26.27
CA GLU A 383 -33.54 -12.72 -26.01
C GLU A 383 -33.19 -13.39 -24.66
N ASN A 384 -32.74 -12.64 -23.65
CA ASN A 384 -32.25 -13.20 -22.37
C ASN A 384 -33.34 -13.69 -21.39
N LEU A 385 -34.56 -13.94 -21.85
CA LEU A 385 -35.65 -14.40 -21.00
C LEU A 385 -36.10 -15.81 -21.42
N PRO A 386 -36.38 -16.71 -20.46
CA PRO A 386 -36.22 -16.54 -19.01
C PRO A 386 -34.75 -16.66 -18.54
N VAL A 387 -34.37 -15.90 -17.52
CA VAL A 387 -33.07 -15.96 -16.84
C VAL A 387 -32.86 -17.36 -16.26
N ARG A 388 -31.70 -17.98 -16.49
CA ARG A 388 -31.37 -19.31 -15.96
C ARG A 388 -30.29 -19.28 -14.89
N THR A 389 -29.41 -18.29 -14.95
CA THR A 389 -28.28 -18.15 -14.03
C THR A 389 -28.23 -16.77 -13.40
N VAL A 390 -28.14 -16.70 -12.07
CA VAL A 390 -28.05 -15.44 -11.30
C VAL A 390 -26.72 -15.36 -10.56
N LEU A 391 -26.00 -14.26 -10.75
CA LEU A 391 -24.86 -13.89 -9.93
C LEU A 391 -25.35 -13.21 -8.64
N TYR A 392 -25.09 -13.80 -7.49
CA TYR A 392 -25.23 -13.12 -6.20
C TYR A 392 -23.87 -12.59 -5.74
N ALA A 393 -23.73 -11.26 -5.72
CA ALA A 393 -22.47 -10.55 -5.46
C ALA A 393 -22.62 -9.50 -4.35
N PRO A 394 -22.75 -9.90 -3.08
CA PRO A 394 -22.93 -8.96 -1.97
C PRO A 394 -21.64 -8.25 -1.56
N THR A 395 -21.74 -6.99 -1.12
CA THR A 395 -20.64 -6.23 -0.52
C THR A 395 -20.37 -6.66 0.94
N TRP A 396 -19.37 -6.04 1.54
CA TRP A 396 -19.02 -6.20 2.96
C TRP A 396 -19.54 -5.02 3.78
N GLU A 397 -19.57 -5.16 5.11
CA GLU A 397 -20.27 -4.24 6.01
C GLU A 397 -19.65 -2.84 6.16
N GLY A 398 -18.58 -2.55 5.43
CA GLY A 398 -17.86 -1.28 5.55
C GLY A 398 -17.08 -1.15 6.87
N HIS A 399 -16.31 -0.08 6.98
CA HIS A 399 -15.61 0.25 8.24
C HIS A 399 -16.54 0.91 9.26
N TYR A 400 -17.60 1.56 8.78
CA TYR A 400 -18.53 2.35 9.59
C TYR A 400 -19.98 1.95 9.29
N ALA A 401 -20.84 2.05 10.30
CA ALA A 401 -22.23 1.60 10.21
C ALA A 401 -23.06 2.33 9.15
N ASP A 402 -22.76 3.61 8.90
CA ASP A 402 -23.37 4.45 7.86
C ASP A 402 -22.94 4.08 6.42
N THR A 403 -21.92 3.23 6.29
CA THR A 403 -21.44 2.66 5.01
C THR A 403 -21.75 1.17 4.86
N ASN A 404 -22.54 0.59 5.78
CA ASN A 404 -22.90 -0.82 5.77
C ASN A 404 -24.10 -1.09 4.84
N TYR A 405 -23.80 -1.41 3.58
CA TYR A 405 -24.82 -1.77 2.59
C TYR A 405 -24.91 -3.27 2.30
N GLY A 406 -24.17 -4.11 3.04
CA GLY A 406 -24.00 -5.54 2.71
C GLY A 406 -25.28 -6.36 2.86
N SER A 407 -25.71 -7.03 1.78
CA SER A 407 -26.93 -7.85 1.76
C SER A 407 -26.76 -9.28 2.28
N LEU A 408 -25.56 -9.66 2.75
CA LEU A 408 -25.29 -11.00 3.29
C LEU A 408 -26.26 -11.45 4.40
N PRO A 409 -26.76 -10.59 5.31
CA PRO A 409 -27.74 -11.01 6.33
C PRO A 409 -29.02 -11.64 5.78
N VAL A 410 -29.49 -11.19 4.62
CA VAL A 410 -30.71 -11.68 3.94
C VAL A 410 -30.41 -12.60 2.75
N GLY A 411 -29.12 -12.77 2.43
CA GLY A 411 -28.63 -13.60 1.34
C GLY A 411 -29.12 -15.05 1.38
N PRO A 412 -29.12 -15.77 2.53
CA PRO A 412 -29.61 -17.14 2.59
C PRO A 412 -31.06 -17.30 2.13
N GLN A 413 -31.94 -16.34 2.41
CA GLN A 413 -33.34 -16.35 1.98
C GLN A 413 -33.46 -16.09 0.47
N ILE A 414 -32.72 -15.11 -0.05
CA ILE A 414 -32.68 -14.83 -1.50
C ILE A 414 -32.19 -16.07 -2.27
N ILE A 415 -31.13 -16.72 -1.79
CA ILE A 415 -30.58 -17.92 -2.43
C ILE A 415 -31.59 -19.06 -2.42
N ARG A 416 -32.28 -19.30 -1.29
CA ARG A 416 -33.32 -20.33 -1.23
C ARG A 416 -34.40 -20.12 -2.27
N GLU A 417 -34.92 -18.89 -2.38
CA GLU A 417 -35.97 -18.56 -3.35
C GLU A 417 -35.49 -18.75 -4.80
N LEU A 418 -34.24 -18.41 -5.11
CA LEU A 418 -33.64 -18.69 -6.43
C LEU A 418 -33.58 -20.20 -6.71
N LEU A 419 -33.16 -21.01 -5.75
CA LEU A 419 -33.06 -22.47 -5.90
C LEU A 419 -34.43 -23.12 -6.08
N ASP A 420 -35.44 -22.67 -5.32
CA ASP A 420 -36.83 -23.13 -5.40
C ASP A 420 -37.45 -22.83 -6.77
N ARG A 421 -37.07 -21.70 -7.39
CA ARG A 421 -37.44 -21.30 -8.76
C ARG A 421 -36.62 -22.00 -9.85
N GLY A 422 -35.68 -22.83 -9.46
CA GLY A 422 -34.88 -23.64 -10.38
C GLY A 422 -33.64 -22.96 -10.95
N ILE A 423 -33.22 -21.83 -10.39
CA ILE A 423 -32.17 -20.97 -10.91
C ILE A 423 -30.78 -21.49 -10.52
N THR A 424 -29.83 -21.43 -11.46
CA THR A 424 -28.42 -21.70 -11.18
C THR A 424 -27.76 -20.46 -10.57
N VAL A 425 -27.07 -20.61 -9.45
CA VAL A 425 -26.40 -19.48 -8.79
C VAL A 425 -24.88 -19.46 -9.02
N VAL A 426 -24.36 -18.27 -9.35
CA VAL A 426 -22.96 -17.90 -9.18
C VAL A 426 -22.85 -17.08 -7.90
N PHE A 427 -22.11 -17.54 -6.89
CA PHE A 427 -21.96 -16.83 -5.61
C PHE A 427 -20.54 -16.30 -5.41
N ARG A 428 -20.43 -14.97 -5.36
CA ARG A 428 -19.15 -14.26 -5.20
C ARG A 428 -19.25 -13.19 -4.09
N PRO A 429 -19.07 -13.57 -2.80
CA PRO A 429 -19.02 -12.59 -1.72
C PRO A 429 -17.74 -11.75 -1.77
N HIS A 430 -17.79 -10.52 -1.24
CA HIS A 430 -16.60 -9.68 -1.13
C HIS A 430 -15.52 -10.32 -0.22
N PRO A 431 -14.22 -10.26 -0.56
CA PRO A 431 -13.16 -10.89 0.24
C PRO A 431 -13.07 -10.40 1.70
N PHE A 432 -13.45 -9.14 1.95
CA PHE A 432 -13.44 -8.58 3.31
C PHE A 432 -14.59 -9.08 4.18
N SER A 433 -15.67 -9.61 3.60
CA SER A 433 -16.77 -10.21 4.36
C SER A 433 -16.30 -11.40 5.22
N TYR A 434 -15.20 -12.07 4.84
CA TYR A 434 -14.58 -13.12 5.66
C TYR A 434 -13.98 -12.63 6.98
N ARG A 435 -13.80 -11.33 7.17
CA ARG A 435 -13.29 -10.75 8.43
C ARG A 435 -14.37 -10.70 9.51
N ASN A 436 -15.65 -10.63 9.12
CA ASN A 436 -16.77 -10.61 10.06
C ASN A 436 -17.28 -12.05 10.34
N PRO A 437 -17.37 -12.49 11.62
CA PRO A 437 -17.98 -13.77 11.99
C PRO A 437 -19.41 -14.00 11.47
N ALA A 438 -20.28 -12.99 11.51
CA ALA A 438 -21.67 -13.11 11.08
C ALA A 438 -21.77 -13.30 9.55
N ALA A 439 -21.04 -12.48 8.78
CA ALA A 439 -20.94 -12.69 7.34
C ALA A 439 -20.35 -14.06 6.98
N ARG A 440 -19.33 -14.54 7.69
CA ARG A 440 -18.79 -15.90 7.49
C ARG A 440 -19.84 -16.99 7.69
N GLN A 441 -20.73 -16.83 8.67
CA GLN A 441 -21.82 -17.77 8.91
C GLN A 441 -22.81 -17.77 7.74
N ASN A 442 -23.23 -16.60 7.26
CA ASN A 442 -24.12 -16.48 6.09
C ASN A 442 -23.49 -17.04 4.81
N ILE A 443 -22.21 -16.75 4.56
CA ILE A 443 -21.44 -17.31 3.45
C ILE A 443 -21.40 -18.84 3.54
N SER A 444 -21.17 -19.39 4.73
CA SER A 444 -21.14 -20.85 4.94
C SER A 444 -22.51 -21.48 4.69
N ALA A 445 -23.58 -20.85 5.16
CA ALA A 445 -24.95 -21.31 4.95
C ALA A 445 -25.32 -21.32 3.46
N ILE A 446 -25.00 -20.25 2.72
CA ILE A 446 -25.22 -20.17 1.27
C ILE A 446 -24.42 -21.28 0.56
N LYS A 447 -23.13 -21.44 0.86
CA LYS A 447 -22.30 -22.50 0.25
C LYS A 447 -22.84 -23.90 0.52
N GLN A 448 -23.44 -24.12 1.69
CA GLN A 448 -24.09 -25.38 2.04
C GLN A 448 -25.35 -25.60 1.20
N MET A 449 -26.24 -24.61 1.08
CA MET A 449 -27.45 -24.71 0.25
C MET A 449 -27.11 -25.01 -1.21
N LEU A 450 -26.11 -24.32 -1.77
CA LEU A 450 -25.66 -24.55 -3.15
C LEU A 450 -25.10 -25.97 -3.33
N ARG A 451 -24.37 -26.50 -2.35
CA ARG A 451 -23.87 -27.88 -2.41
C ARG A 451 -25.03 -28.89 -2.39
N GLU A 452 -25.94 -28.74 -1.46
CA GLU A 452 -27.09 -29.63 -1.29
C GLU A 452 -27.98 -29.63 -2.54
N ASP A 453 -28.20 -28.46 -3.13
CA ASP A 453 -28.95 -28.33 -4.37
C ASP A 453 -28.22 -28.98 -5.55
N GLN A 454 -26.92 -28.73 -5.71
CA GLN A 454 -26.10 -29.36 -6.76
C GLN A 454 -26.13 -30.89 -6.68
N GLU A 455 -26.13 -31.46 -5.47
CA GLU A 455 -26.24 -32.90 -5.24
C GLU A 455 -27.65 -33.44 -5.56
N ALA A 456 -28.70 -32.66 -5.31
CA ALA A 456 -30.09 -33.07 -5.50
C ALA A 456 -30.61 -32.87 -6.94
N SER A 457 -30.27 -31.75 -7.57
CA SER A 457 -30.79 -31.29 -8.86
C SER A 457 -29.84 -31.54 -10.02
N GLY A 458 -28.53 -31.68 -9.75
CA GLY A 458 -27.48 -31.71 -10.77
C GLY A 458 -27.12 -30.34 -11.35
N ARG A 459 -27.66 -29.23 -10.83
CA ARG A 459 -27.31 -27.87 -11.28
C ARG A 459 -25.85 -27.53 -11.00
N GLU A 460 -25.19 -26.90 -11.97
CA GLU A 460 -23.77 -26.54 -11.89
C GLU A 460 -23.58 -25.12 -11.30
N HIS A 461 -23.76 -24.99 -9.99
CA HIS A 461 -23.49 -23.73 -9.29
C HIS A 461 -22.00 -23.38 -9.28
N LEU A 462 -21.67 -22.08 -9.36
CA LEU A 462 -20.30 -21.58 -9.23
C LEU A 462 -20.10 -20.86 -7.91
N TRP A 463 -19.20 -21.33 -7.05
CA TRP A 463 -18.93 -20.74 -5.74
C TRP A 463 -17.55 -21.12 -5.22
N GLY A 464 -17.11 -20.50 -4.12
CA GLY A 464 -15.81 -20.83 -3.52
C GLY A 464 -14.66 -20.47 -4.46
N ARG A 465 -13.67 -21.37 -4.60
CA ARG A 465 -12.48 -21.08 -5.42
C ARG A 465 -12.84 -20.72 -6.88
N ALA A 466 -13.79 -21.43 -7.48
CA ALA A 466 -14.20 -21.18 -8.86
C ALA A 466 -14.68 -19.75 -9.07
N ALA A 467 -15.59 -19.28 -8.22
CA ALA A 467 -16.17 -17.94 -8.34
C ALA A 467 -15.37 -16.83 -7.62
N GLU A 468 -14.43 -17.14 -6.72
CA GLU A 468 -13.70 -16.15 -5.91
C GLU A 468 -12.22 -16.00 -6.31
N LYS A 469 -11.66 -16.95 -7.08
CA LYS A 469 -10.23 -17.01 -7.44
C LYS A 469 -9.96 -17.34 -8.90
N ASP A 470 -10.67 -18.33 -9.44
CA ASP A 470 -10.41 -18.82 -10.79
C ASP A 470 -11.06 -17.89 -11.84
N LEU A 471 -12.23 -17.33 -11.54
CA LEU A 471 -12.83 -16.22 -12.27
C LEU A 471 -12.53 -14.88 -11.60
N ASP A 472 -12.34 -13.83 -12.39
CA ASP A 472 -12.43 -12.44 -11.93
C ASP A 472 -13.91 -11.99 -11.89
N ALA A 473 -14.15 -10.70 -11.59
CA ALA A 473 -15.51 -10.20 -11.50
C ALA A 473 -16.24 -10.26 -12.87
N PHE A 474 -15.54 -9.91 -13.95
CA PHE A 474 -16.11 -9.89 -15.30
C PHE A 474 -16.40 -11.29 -15.83
N GLY A 475 -15.56 -12.28 -15.51
CA GLY A 475 -15.83 -13.69 -15.77
C GLY A 475 -17.09 -14.17 -15.05
N CYS A 476 -17.34 -13.73 -13.81
CA CYS A 476 -18.60 -13.99 -13.14
C CYS A 476 -19.80 -13.27 -13.78
N PHE A 477 -19.61 -12.09 -14.38
CA PHE A 477 -20.67 -11.41 -15.13
C PHE A 477 -21.04 -12.18 -16.40
N ASN A 478 -20.03 -12.71 -17.10
CA ASN A 478 -20.24 -13.48 -18.32
C ASN A 478 -20.87 -14.85 -18.02
N ALA A 479 -20.58 -15.44 -16.86
CA ALA A 479 -21.16 -16.70 -16.40
C ALA A 479 -22.61 -16.60 -15.87
N ALA A 480 -23.23 -15.42 -15.86
CA ALA A 480 -24.59 -15.23 -15.35
C ALA A 480 -25.48 -14.48 -16.35
N ASP A 481 -26.79 -14.70 -16.29
CA ASP A 481 -27.81 -14.04 -17.12
C ASP A 481 -28.41 -12.83 -16.41
N ALA A 482 -28.32 -12.78 -15.08
CA ALA A 482 -28.74 -11.66 -14.24
C ALA A 482 -27.86 -11.55 -12.99
N MET A 483 -27.94 -10.43 -12.26
CA MET A 483 -27.22 -10.24 -11.00
C MET A 483 -28.14 -9.77 -9.89
N ILE A 484 -27.90 -10.21 -8.66
CA ILE A 484 -28.40 -9.59 -7.44
C ILE A 484 -27.20 -9.13 -6.62
N SER A 485 -27.19 -7.85 -6.27
CA SER A 485 -26.13 -7.23 -5.47
C SER A 485 -26.75 -6.21 -4.50
N ASP A 486 -25.92 -5.33 -3.97
CA ASP A 486 -26.25 -4.21 -3.11
C ASP A 486 -25.45 -2.98 -3.58
N VAL A 487 -25.20 -1.98 -2.74
CA VAL A 487 -24.41 -0.80 -3.13
C VAL A 487 -22.93 -1.18 -3.29
N SER A 488 -22.59 -1.59 -4.51
CA SER A 488 -21.26 -2.09 -4.86
C SER A 488 -20.69 -1.39 -6.10
N SER A 489 -19.36 -1.22 -6.12
CA SER A 489 -18.64 -0.61 -7.25
C SER A 489 -18.63 -1.48 -8.50
N VAL A 490 -19.06 -2.74 -8.41
CA VAL A 490 -19.15 -3.67 -9.54
C VAL A 490 -20.47 -3.54 -10.30
N VAL A 491 -21.48 -2.90 -9.71
CA VAL A 491 -22.81 -2.75 -10.34
C VAL A 491 -22.77 -1.83 -11.56
N PRO A 492 -22.09 -0.67 -11.55
CA PRO A 492 -21.91 0.13 -12.75
C PRO A 492 -21.20 -0.64 -13.87
N ASP A 493 -20.27 -1.55 -13.56
CA ASP A 493 -19.62 -2.39 -14.58
C ASP A 493 -20.58 -3.44 -15.14
N PHE A 494 -21.42 -4.04 -14.29
CA PHE A 494 -22.42 -5.01 -14.73
C PHE A 494 -23.44 -4.41 -15.71
N LEU A 495 -23.77 -3.11 -15.57
CA LEU A 495 -24.65 -2.40 -16.52
C LEU A 495 -24.18 -2.53 -17.97
N TYR A 496 -22.87 -2.66 -18.20
CA TYR A 496 -22.32 -2.81 -19.55
C TYR A 496 -22.90 -4.03 -20.27
N SER A 497 -23.08 -5.14 -19.54
CA SER A 497 -23.64 -6.39 -20.09
C SER A 497 -25.07 -6.23 -20.63
N GLY A 498 -25.81 -5.21 -20.20
CA GLY A 498 -27.23 -5.03 -20.52
C GLY A 498 -28.18 -5.99 -19.79
N LYS A 499 -27.64 -6.95 -19.02
CA LYS A 499 -28.38 -7.97 -18.27
C LYS A 499 -29.23 -7.35 -17.15
N PRO A 500 -30.40 -7.93 -16.82
CA PRO A 500 -31.21 -7.47 -15.70
C PRO A 500 -30.46 -7.65 -14.36
N TYR A 501 -30.67 -6.73 -13.43
CA TYR A 501 -30.05 -6.80 -12.10
C TYR A 501 -30.96 -6.27 -11.00
N GLY A 502 -30.83 -6.89 -9.82
CA GLY A 502 -31.50 -6.49 -8.60
C GLY A 502 -30.53 -5.90 -7.58
N LEU A 503 -31.02 -4.98 -6.76
CA LEU A 503 -30.28 -4.37 -5.66
C LEU A 503 -31.03 -4.54 -4.35
N VAL A 504 -30.36 -4.99 -3.31
CA VAL A 504 -30.92 -5.10 -1.97
C VAL A 504 -30.65 -3.80 -1.21
N THR A 505 -31.70 -3.18 -0.65
CA THR A 505 -31.57 -2.06 0.29
C THR A 505 -31.64 -2.57 1.72
N MET A 506 -30.64 -2.22 2.54
CA MET A 506 -30.51 -2.70 3.93
C MET A 506 -30.83 -1.64 4.98
N SER A 507 -30.96 -0.36 4.60
CA SER A 507 -31.09 0.72 5.59
C SER A 507 -32.01 1.86 5.14
N TYR A 508 -32.57 1.77 3.94
CA TYR A 508 -33.38 2.83 3.34
C TYR A 508 -34.66 2.26 2.75
N SER A 509 -35.72 3.08 2.76
CA SER A 509 -36.86 2.80 1.90
C SER A 509 -36.45 2.80 0.43
N ILE A 510 -37.22 2.10 -0.42
CA ILE A 510 -36.93 2.03 -1.86
C ILE A 510 -36.82 3.43 -2.48
N ALA A 511 -37.74 4.34 -2.13
CA ALA A 511 -37.73 5.71 -2.66
C ALA A 511 -36.50 6.53 -2.22
N GLU A 512 -36.08 6.38 -0.96
CA GLU A 512 -34.85 7.03 -0.48
C GLU A 512 -33.61 6.44 -1.16
N PHE A 513 -33.58 5.11 -1.32
CA PHE A 513 -32.50 4.39 -1.98
C PHE A 513 -32.32 4.87 -3.44
N GLU A 514 -33.40 4.97 -4.22
CA GLU A 514 -33.39 5.46 -5.60
C GLU A 514 -33.05 6.96 -5.72
N ARG A 515 -33.25 7.73 -4.65
CA ARG A 515 -32.84 9.14 -4.59
C ARG A 515 -31.33 9.28 -4.35
N MET A 516 -30.78 8.48 -3.44
CA MET A 516 -29.35 8.52 -3.08
C MET A 516 -28.46 7.78 -4.08
N PHE A 517 -28.97 6.71 -4.68
CA PHE A 517 -28.27 5.87 -5.66
C PHE A 517 -29.09 5.83 -6.95
N PRO A 518 -28.95 6.83 -7.84
CA PRO A 518 -29.77 6.93 -9.05
C PRO A 518 -29.71 5.69 -9.95
N LEU A 519 -28.62 4.92 -9.91
CA LEU A 519 -28.48 3.64 -10.59
C LEU A 519 -29.55 2.61 -10.17
N ALA A 520 -30.08 2.70 -8.95
CA ALA A 520 -31.12 1.80 -8.47
C ALA A 520 -32.43 1.93 -9.24
N ARG A 521 -32.67 3.07 -9.91
CA ARG A 521 -33.89 3.30 -10.70
C ARG A 521 -34.03 2.31 -11.86
N SER A 522 -32.91 1.83 -12.44
CA SER A 522 -32.91 0.80 -13.48
C SER A 522 -32.77 -0.64 -12.94
N ALA A 523 -32.75 -0.81 -11.61
CA ALA A 523 -32.65 -2.11 -10.94
C ALA A 523 -34.00 -2.61 -10.42
N TYR A 524 -34.06 -3.88 -10.05
CA TYR A 524 -35.12 -4.46 -9.22
C TYR A 524 -34.75 -4.32 -7.74
N VAL A 525 -35.32 -3.34 -7.04
CA VAL A 525 -34.94 -3.03 -5.64
C VAL A 525 -35.69 -3.93 -4.66
N ILE A 526 -34.94 -4.78 -3.96
CA ILE A 526 -35.43 -5.73 -2.95
C ILE A 526 -35.32 -5.08 -1.57
N ALA A 527 -36.43 -5.04 -0.83
CA ALA A 527 -36.49 -4.50 0.52
C ALA A 527 -35.79 -5.44 1.52
N GLU A 528 -35.25 -4.88 2.61
CA GLU A 528 -34.53 -5.63 3.66
C GLU A 528 -35.39 -6.76 4.25
N ASP A 529 -36.68 -6.52 4.46
CA ASP A 529 -37.63 -7.50 5.02
C ASP A 529 -38.06 -8.58 4.01
N LEU A 530 -37.59 -8.49 2.76
CA LEU A 530 -37.92 -9.38 1.64
C LEU A 530 -39.41 -9.44 1.30
N SER A 531 -40.22 -8.49 1.78
CA SER A 531 -41.67 -8.46 1.56
C SER A 531 -42.07 -8.38 0.09
N ASN A 532 -41.18 -7.85 -0.76
CA ASN A 532 -41.38 -7.71 -2.20
C ASN A 532 -40.51 -8.67 -3.04
N LEU A 533 -39.85 -9.66 -2.42
CA LEU A 533 -38.89 -10.52 -3.13
C LEU A 533 -39.50 -11.25 -4.33
N ASP A 534 -40.69 -11.82 -4.17
CA ASP A 534 -41.36 -12.56 -5.24
C ASP A 534 -41.67 -11.70 -6.46
N GLU A 535 -42.18 -10.49 -6.23
CA GLU A 535 -42.47 -9.51 -7.29
C GLU A 535 -41.19 -9.09 -8.01
N MET A 536 -40.11 -8.81 -7.24
CA MET A 536 -38.83 -8.40 -7.82
C MET A 536 -38.17 -9.53 -8.62
N LEU A 537 -38.28 -10.79 -8.17
CA LEU A 537 -37.76 -11.94 -8.91
C LEU A 537 -38.59 -12.23 -10.17
N GLU A 538 -39.91 -12.05 -10.15
CA GLU A 538 -40.74 -12.17 -11.35
C GLU A 538 -40.33 -11.13 -12.43
N GLY A 539 -40.11 -9.89 -12.00
CA GLY A 539 -39.59 -8.83 -12.84
C GLY A 539 -38.20 -9.15 -13.39
N LEU A 540 -37.28 -9.57 -12.52
CA LEU A 540 -35.87 -9.84 -12.83
C LEU A 540 -35.69 -11.05 -13.75
N LEU A 541 -36.42 -12.14 -13.50
CA LEU A 541 -36.16 -13.44 -14.10
C LEU A 541 -37.03 -13.73 -15.34
N VAL A 542 -38.24 -13.15 -15.40
CA VAL A 542 -39.27 -13.57 -16.37
C VAL A 542 -39.64 -12.48 -17.36
N THR A 543 -39.88 -11.24 -16.90
CA THR A 543 -40.54 -10.21 -17.74
C THR A 543 -39.64 -9.04 -18.16
N ASP A 544 -38.64 -8.68 -17.36
CA ASP A 544 -37.70 -7.57 -17.56
C ASP A 544 -38.27 -6.23 -18.11
N PRO A 545 -39.33 -5.64 -17.52
CA PRO A 545 -39.86 -4.35 -17.98
C PRO A 545 -38.85 -3.19 -17.89
N LYS A 546 -37.77 -3.32 -17.12
CA LYS A 546 -36.76 -2.27 -16.92
C LYS A 546 -35.69 -2.23 -18.02
N GLY A 547 -35.75 -3.11 -19.03
CA GLY A 547 -34.73 -3.18 -20.08
C GLY A 547 -34.43 -1.85 -20.79
N ASN A 548 -35.45 -1.06 -21.15
CA ASN A 548 -35.25 0.25 -21.80
C ASN A 548 -34.63 1.28 -20.86
N GLN A 549 -35.10 1.33 -19.61
CA GLN A 549 -34.54 2.22 -18.59
C GLN A 549 -33.07 1.88 -18.33
N ARG A 550 -32.75 0.58 -18.23
CA ARG A 550 -31.38 0.08 -18.05
C ARG A 550 -30.45 0.42 -19.22
N LYS A 551 -30.94 0.38 -20.46
CA LYS A 551 -30.18 0.86 -21.62
C LYS A 551 -29.83 2.34 -21.52
N GLN A 552 -30.77 3.18 -21.09
CA GLN A 552 -30.51 4.60 -20.86
C GLN A 552 -29.50 4.80 -19.73
N THR A 553 -29.70 4.15 -18.59
CA THR A 553 -28.76 4.24 -17.46
C THR A 553 -27.37 3.74 -17.81
N ARG A 554 -27.23 2.71 -18.65
CA ARG A 554 -25.93 2.30 -19.19
C ARG A 554 -25.26 3.44 -19.95
N VAL A 555 -25.96 4.13 -20.85
CA VAL A 555 -25.40 5.28 -21.58
C VAL A 555 -25.01 6.40 -20.61
N ASP A 556 -25.84 6.68 -19.61
CA ASP A 556 -25.57 7.74 -18.64
C ASP A 556 -24.33 7.43 -17.77
N TYR A 557 -24.10 6.17 -17.39
CA TYR A 557 -22.99 5.77 -16.53
C TYR A 557 -21.71 5.39 -17.29
N LEU A 558 -21.83 4.88 -18.51
CA LEU A 558 -20.72 4.27 -19.26
C LEU A 558 -20.48 4.94 -20.64
N GLY A 559 -21.29 5.93 -20.99
CA GLY A 559 -21.19 6.63 -22.27
C GLY A 559 -21.80 5.85 -23.45
N PRO A 560 -22.05 6.54 -24.57
CA PRO A 560 -22.72 5.99 -25.75
C PRO A 560 -21.75 5.32 -26.74
N PHE A 561 -20.71 4.63 -26.27
CA PHE A 561 -19.67 4.08 -27.14
C PHE A 561 -20.06 2.70 -27.72
N PRO A 562 -19.67 2.38 -28.96
CA PRO A 562 -19.92 1.06 -29.56
C PRO A 562 -19.19 -0.05 -28.79
N ALA A 563 -19.76 -1.25 -28.77
CA ALA A 563 -19.20 -2.37 -28.00
C ALA A 563 -17.89 -2.88 -28.61
N GLU A 564 -17.80 -2.88 -29.94
CA GLU A 564 -16.72 -3.46 -30.72
C GLU A 564 -15.37 -2.77 -30.49
N ASN A 565 -15.39 -1.49 -30.12
CA ASN A 565 -14.22 -0.66 -29.90
C ASN A 565 -14.38 0.25 -28.67
N TYR A 566 -15.12 -0.23 -27.67
CA TYR A 566 -15.50 0.58 -26.51
C TYR A 566 -14.30 1.23 -25.79
N ALA A 567 -13.23 0.47 -25.59
CA ALA A 567 -12.02 0.97 -24.93
C ALA A 567 -11.25 2.02 -25.77
N ASP A 568 -11.48 2.09 -27.08
CA ASP A 568 -10.81 3.08 -27.93
C ASP A 568 -11.27 4.50 -27.61
N ALA A 569 -12.46 4.68 -27.03
CA ALA A 569 -12.90 5.99 -26.52
C ALA A 569 -11.91 6.58 -25.49
N PHE A 570 -11.42 5.74 -24.57
CA PHE A 570 -10.38 6.14 -23.64
C PHE A 570 -9.03 6.28 -24.32
N VAL A 571 -8.62 5.30 -25.12
CA VAL A 571 -7.28 5.29 -25.73
C VAL A 571 -7.08 6.49 -26.66
N ASP A 572 -8.08 6.83 -27.47
CA ASP A 572 -8.02 7.95 -28.40
C ASP A 572 -8.08 9.29 -27.67
N ALA A 573 -8.92 9.43 -26.64
CA ALA A 573 -8.93 10.64 -25.80
C ALA A 573 -7.60 10.85 -25.09
N ALA A 574 -7.04 9.79 -24.48
CA ALA A 574 -5.75 9.83 -23.81
C ALA A 574 -4.62 10.15 -24.80
N ARG A 575 -4.60 9.51 -25.98
CA ARG A 575 -3.65 9.79 -27.06
C ARG A 575 -3.75 11.24 -27.53
N ASN A 576 -4.95 11.77 -27.68
CA ASN A 576 -5.16 13.15 -28.08
C ASN A 576 -4.56 14.13 -27.07
N VAL A 577 -4.77 13.91 -25.77
CA VAL A 577 -4.18 14.74 -24.72
C VAL A 577 -2.64 14.66 -24.75
N VAL A 578 -2.10 13.44 -24.88
CA VAL A 578 -0.65 13.20 -24.93
C VAL A 578 0.02 13.89 -26.12
N LEU A 579 -0.59 13.83 -27.30
CA LEU A 579 0.05 14.30 -28.54
C LEU A 579 -0.25 15.77 -28.88
N HIS A 580 -1.45 16.26 -28.58
CA HIS A 580 -1.94 17.54 -29.11
C HIS A 580 -2.23 18.58 -28.03
N GLU A 581 -2.70 18.18 -26.84
CA GLU A 581 -2.99 19.13 -25.78
C GLU A 581 -1.70 19.57 -25.07
N ARG A 582 -1.16 20.71 -25.50
CA ARG A 582 -0.06 21.37 -24.81
C ARG A 582 -0.55 22.60 -24.07
N LYS A 583 -0.18 22.72 -22.80
CA LYS A 583 -0.35 23.98 -22.10
C LYS A 583 0.51 25.06 -22.75
N PRO A 584 -0.04 26.26 -23.01
CA PRO A 584 0.74 27.34 -23.58
C PRO A 584 1.89 27.71 -22.65
N VAL A 585 3.10 27.75 -23.21
CA VAL A 585 4.37 28.07 -22.52
C VAL A 585 4.39 29.49 -21.94
N ALA A 586 3.35 30.31 -22.19
CA ALA A 586 3.20 31.66 -21.66
C ALA A 586 3.26 31.73 -20.11
N ALA A 587 2.91 30.65 -19.39
CA ALA A 587 3.04 30.59 -17.93
C ALA A 587 4.50 30.49 -17.43
N LEU A 588 5.47 30.12 -18.28
CA LEU A 588 6.91 30.08 -17.92
C LEU A 588 7.62 31.42 -18.11
N ASN A 589 7.07 32.30 -18.96
CA ASN A 589 7.69 33.57 -19.35
C ASN A 589 7.00 34.79 -18.73
N ALA A 590 6.23 34.62 -17.66
CA ALA A 590 5.78 35.76 -16.86
C ALA A 590 7.03 36.40 -16.21
N VAL A 591 7.63 37.33 -16.96
CA VAL A 591 8.66 38.24 -16.47
C VAL A 591 8.11 38.89 -15.21
N THR A 592 8.91 38.92 -14.16
CA THR A 592 8.69 39.70 -12.95
C THR A 592 8.79 41.19 -13.29
N GLU A 593 7.86 41.69 -14.11
CA GLU A 593 7.66 43.12 -14.31
C GLU A 593 6.96 43.65 -13.05
N GLY A 594 7.77 44.18 -12.13
CA GLY A 594 7.29 44.78 -10.89
C GLY A 594 8.33 44.92 -9.77
N ALA A 595 9.61 44.60 -10.01
CA ALA A 595 10.67 44.75 -9.00
C ALA A 595 11.63 45.93 -9.26
N ASP A 596 11.28 46.87 -10.14
CA ASP A 596 12.11 48.05 -10.37
C ASP A 596 11.24 49.28 -10.64
N GLU A 597 10.51 49.74 -9.61
CA GLU A 597 10.09 51.14 -9.51
C GLU A 597 9.73 51.48 -8.04
N GLY A 598 10.58 52.28 -7.38
CA GLY A 598 10.18 53.13 -6.26
C GLY A 598 10.38 52.57 -4.84
N VAL A 599 11.61 52.62 -4.33
CA VAL A 599 11.86 52.66 -2.88
C VAL A 599 11.40 54.03 -2.36
N ASP A 600 10.25 54.08 -1.69
CA ASP A 600 9.83 55.24 -0.88
C ASP A 600 10.13 54.95 0.60
N GLU A 601 11.20 55.58 1.10
CA GLU A 601 11.62 55.61 2.50
C GLU A 601 10.64 56.43 3.35
N SER A 602 9.47 55.88 3.70
CA SER A 602 8.66 56.50 4.76
C SER A 602 7.65 55.57 5.43
N ARG A 603 8.11 54.55 6.19
CA ARG A 603 7.22 53.89 7.18
C ARG A 603 7.94 53.09 8.27
N ASN A 604 9.14 53.50 8.67
CA ASN A 604 9.85 52.90 9.80
C ASN A 604 9.81 53.79 11.05
N SER A 605 8.61 54.19 11.48
CA SER A 605 8.43 54.92 12.74
C SER A 605 7.02 54.73 13.32
N ARG A 606 6.59 53.48 13.55
CA ARG A 606 5.41 53.15 14.37
C ARG A 606 5.32 51.65 14.68
N ALA A 607 6.35 51.09 15.31
CA ALA A 607 6.25 49.74 15.89
C ALA A 607 7.16 49.53 17.12
N ALA A 608 7.58 50.61 17.78
CA ALA A 608 8.35 50.57 19.02
C ALA A 608 7.59 51.33 20.12
N ALA A 609 6.47 50.75 20.58
CA ALA A 609 5.86 51.01 21.88
C ALA A 609 4.57 50.18 22.01
N ALA A 610 4.69 48.96 22.52
CA ALA A 610 3.72 48.31 23.41
C ALA A 610 4.13 46.84 23.62
N GLU A 611 5.19 46.64 24.41
CA GLU A 611 5.23 45.47 25.29
C GLU A 611 4.44 45.84 26.55
N ASP A 612 3.54 44.93 26.95
CA ASP A 612 3.28 44.48 28.33
C ASP A 612 1.78 44.31 28.62
N THR A 613 1.31 43.05 28.56
CA THR A 613 0.63 42.34 29.67
C THR A 613 0.20 40.93 29.21
N GLY A 614 0.92 39.90 29.69
CA GLY A 614 0.38 38.71 30.36
C GLY A 614 -0.47 37.63 29.64
N SER A 615 0.16 36.45 29.46
CA SER A 615 -0.33 35.10 29.86
C SER A 615 -1.15 34.20 28.91
N ALA A 616 -0.45 33.17 28.41
CA ALA A 616 -0.77 31.72 28.36
C ALA A 616 -1.97 31.18 27.55
N GLY A 617 -1.65 30.26 26.62
CA GLY A 617 -2.58 29.34 25.96
C GLY A 617 -2.04 28.79 24.63
N GLU A 618 -1.09 27.85 24.70
CA GLU A 618 -0.76 26.96 23.58
C GLU A 618 -1.86 25.90 23.46
N ASP A 619 -2.43 25.69 22.26
CA ASP A 619 -2.98 24.40 21.83
C ASP A 619 -3.04 24.37 20.29
N ALA A 620 -2.16 23.56 19.70
CA ALA A 620 -2.13 23.18 18.30
C ALA A 620 -2.20 21.65 18.25
N GLU A 621 -3.39 21.10 18.00
CA GLU A 621 -3.59 19.68 17.76
C GLU A 621 -3.32 19.37 16.28
N GLY A 622 -2.20 18.70 16.03
CA GLY A 622 -1.96 17.91 14.83
C GLY A 622 -2.18 16.45 15.16
N GLU A 623 -3.20 15.83 14.57
CA GLU A 623 -3.41 14.39 14.68
C GLU A 623 -2.57 13.64 13.65
N ASN A 624 -1.59 12.92 14.19
CA ASN A 624 -0.91 11.80 13.56
C ASN A 624 -1.81 10.56 13.70
N GLU A 625 -2.07 9.84 12.61
CA GLU A 625 -2.50 8.44 12.68
C GLU A 625 -1.38 7.53 12.19
N ASP A 626 -0.85 6.82 13.17
CA ASP A 626 0.22 5.82 13.14
C ASP A 626 -0.35 4.38 13.04
N GLU A 627 0.51 3.48 12.52
CA GLU A 627 0.71 2.07 12.91
C GLU A 627 -0.47 1.07 12.74
N GLU A 628 -0.49 0.22 11.71
CA GLU A 628 0.21 -1.09 11.58
C GLU A 628 0.12 -2.02 12.82
N ASP A 629 -0.65 -3.10 12.66
CA ASP A 629 -0.47 -4.42 13.30
C ASP A 629 -0.51 -5.52 12.22
#